data_AF-A0A151WNX9-F1
#
_entry.id   AF-A0A151WNX9-F1
#
_cell.length_a   1.000
_cell.length_b   1.000
_cell.length_c   1.000
_cell.angle_alpha   90.00
_cell.angle_beta   90.00
_cell.angle_gamma   90.00
#
_symmetry.space_group_name_H-M   'P 1'
#
loop_
_entity.id
_entity.type
_entity.pdbx_description
1 polymer ?
#
loop_
_entity_poly.entity_id
_entity_poly.type
_entity_poly.pdbx_seq_one_letter_code
_entity_poly.pdbx_strand_id
1 'polypeptide(L)'
;IGGFNQNNNESFNQLIWKISPKIVSSGAIIVNLLAYIAAGLFNEGSKSLLFSIGVNCGHNAHAYVEKTDRARILQAEKRAAESTREGRLKKRQHQIDILELVMSAEELLYGPGIDDSM
;
A
#
# COMPACT_ATOMS: atom_id res chain seq x y z
N ILE A 1 -0.60 17.60 17.81
CA ILE A 1 -0.15 16.21 18.10
C ILE A 1 -1.41 15.35 17.99
N GLY A 2 -1.43 14.27 17.19
CA GLY A 2 -2.57 13.32 17.17
C GLY A 2 -3.25 13.02 15.83
N GLY A 3 -2.54 13.03 14.70
CA GLY A 3 -3.11 12.74 13.37
C GLY A 3 -2.67 11.41 12.76
N PHE A 4 -2.21 10.45 13.57
CA PHE A 4 -1.74 9.13 13.09
C PHE A 4 -2.75 8.02 13.37
N ASN A 5 -4.06 8.33 13.36
CA ASN A 5 -5.07 7.28 13.40
C ASN A 5 -5.19 6.67 12.01
N GLN A 6 -4.23 5.83 11.62
CA GLN A 6 -4.56 4.76 10.70
C GLN A 6 -5.63 3.94 11.41
N ASN A 7 -6.86 3.99 10.93
CA ASN A 7 -7.93 3.17 11.47
C ASN A 7 -7.52 1.70 11.26
N ASN A 8 -6.90 1.09 12.28
CA ASN A 8 -6.45 -0.30 12.23
C ASN A 8 -7.62 -1.25 11.94
N ASN A 9 -8.83 -0.84 12.29
CA ASN A 9 -10.04 -1.59 12.01
C ASN A 9 -10.38 -1.60 10.51
N GLU A 10 -10.13 -0.49 9.80
CA GLU A 10 -10.25 -0.45 8.34
C GLU A 10 -9.19 -1.31 7.66
N SER A 11 -7.93 -1.25 8.10
CA SER A 11 -6.86 -2.04 7.49
C SER A 11 -7.01 -3.55 7.72
N PHE A 12 -7.51 -3.97 8.89
CA PHE A 12 -7.86 -5.36 9.17
C PHE A 12 -9.04 -5.86 8.32
N ASN A 13 -10.14 -5.11 8.27
CA ASN A 13 -11.30 -5.47 7.45
C ASN A 13 -10.95 -5.55 5.96
N GLN A 14 -10.13 -4.62 5.47
CA GLN A 14 -9.61 -4.66 4.11
C GLN A 14 -8.82 -5.95 3.84
N LEU A 15 -8.03 -6.42 4.81
CA LEU A 15 -7.28 -7.67 4.68
C LEU A 15 -8.21 -8.89 4.61
N ILE A 16 -9.27 -8.94 5.43
CA ILE A 16 -10.28 -10.01 5.35
C ILE A 16 -10.90 -10.03 3.95
N TRP A 17 -11.36 -8.89 3.43
CA TRP A 17 -12.02 -8.83 2.12
C TRP A 17 -11.07 -9.03 0.95
N LYS A 18 -9.77 -8.81 1.14
CA LYS A 18 -8.75 -9.17 0.15
C LYS A 18 -8.59 -10.69 0.02
N ILE A 19 -8.73 -11.43 1.11
CA ILE A 19 -8.58 -12.90 1.14
C ILE A 19 -9.92 -13.59 0.82
N SER A 20 -11.03 -13.04 1.32
CA SER A 20 -12.41 -13.50 1.07
C SER A 20 -13.20 -12.37 0.41
N PRO A 21 -13.11 -12.20 -0.92
CA PRO A 21 -13.83 -11.13 -1.60
C PRO A 21 -15.34 -11.24 -1.40
N LYS A 22 -15.98 -10.12 -1.05
CA LYS A 22 -17.45 -10.04 -0.84
C LYS A 22 -18.26 -10.46 -2.07
N ILE A 23 -17.65 -10.39 -3.26
CA ILE A 23 -18.27 -10.73 -4.54
C ILE A 23 -18.36 -12.25 -4.77
N VAL A 24 -17.66 -13.06 -3.96
CA VAL A 24 -17.71 -14.53 -4.03
C VAL A 24 -18.41 -15.05 -2.80
N SER A 25 -19.53 -15.75 -2.98
CA SER A 25 -20.22 -16.39 -1.86
C SER A 25 -19.33 -17.48 -1.27
N SER A 26 -18.94 -17.31 -0.01
CA SER A 26 -18.22 -18.32 0.77
C SER A 26 -19.08 -18.73 1.95
N GLY A 27 -19.06 -20.02 2.31
CA GLY A 27 -19.74 -20.46 3.53
C GLY A 27 -19.15 -19.79 4.77
N ALA A 28 -19.96 -19.59 5.82
CA ALA A 28 -19.53 -18.93 7.05
C ALA A 28 -18.27 -19.56 7.69
N ILE A 29 -18.11 -20.88 7.57
CA ILE A 29 -16.92 -21.62 8.03
C ILE A 29 -15.65 -21.12 7.34
N ILE A 30 -15.70 -20.94 6.00
CA ILE A 30 -14.57 -20.45 5.21
C ILE A 30 -14.24 -19.03 5.61
N VAL A 31 -15.25 -18.15 5.70
CA VAL A 31 -15.04 -16.74 6.08
C VAL A 31 -14.40 -16.64 7.48
N ASN A 32 -14.87 -17.43 8.44
CA ASN A 32 -14.30 -17.46 9.79
C ASN A 32 -12.84 -17.92 9.79
N LEU A 33 -12.51 -18.99 9.04
CA LEU A 33 -11.13 -19.45 8.91
C LEU A 33 -10.22 -18.36 8.31
N LEU A 34 -10.69 -17.72 7.23
CA LEU A 34 -9.94 -16.65 6.57
C LEU A 34 -9.78 -15.41 7.47
N ALA A 35 -10.74 -15.14 8.36
CA ALA A 35 -10.61 -14.08 9.36
C ALA A 35 -9.51 -14.38 10.39
N TYR A 36 -9.36 -15.63 10.85
CA TYR A 36 -8.24 -16.03 11.70
C TYR A 36 -6.89 -15.90 10.99
N ILE A 37 -6.82 -16.31 9.72
CA ILE A 37 -5.62 -16.13 8.89
C ILE A 37 -5.29 -14.64 8.74
N ALA A 38 -6.29 -13.81 8.45
CA ALA A 38 -6.13 -12.37 8.36
C ALA A 38 -5.61 -11.77 9.68
N ALA A 39 -6.08 -12.25 10.83
CA ALA A 39 -5.62 -11.77 12.13
C ALA A 39 -4.14 -12.08 12.37
N GLY A 40 -3.69 -13.29 12.02
CA GLY A 40 -2.27 -13.65 12.05
C GLY A 40 -1.43 -12.76 11.14
N LEU A 41 -1.84 -12.62 9.87
CA LEU A 41 -1.15 -11.77 8.90
C LEU A 41 -1.10 -10.30 9.31
N PHE A 42 -2.15 -9.80 9.97
CA PHE A 42 -2.22 -8.42 10.43
C PHE A 42 -1.25 -8.14 11.58
N ASN A 43 -1.29 -9.00 12.61
CA ASN A 43 -0.53 -8.80 13.86
C ASN A 43 0.94 -9.20 13.72
N GLU A 44 1.18 -10.37 13.14
CA GLU A 44 2.47 -11.08 13.18
C GLU A 44 3.12 -11.17 11.79
N GLY A 45 2.38 -10.81 10.73
CA GLY A 45 2.84 -10.93 9.36
C GLY A 45 2.74 -12.34 8.80
N SER A 46 3.41 -12.57 7.68
CA SER A 46 3.45 -13.84 6.95
C SER A 46 4.11 -14.95 7.77
N LYS A 47 4.93 -14.56 8.76
CA LYS A 47 5.51 -15.44 9.76
C LYS A 47 4.47 -16.20 10.57
N SER A 48 3.33 -15.58 10.87
CA SER A 48 2.25 -16.24 11.59
C SER A 48 1.76 -17.48 10.83
N LEU A 49 1.65 -17.36 9.50
CA LEU A 49 1.12 -18.41 8.64
C LEU A 49 2.07 -19.59 8.64
N LEU A 50 3.38 -19.33 8.50
CA LEU A 50 4.41 -20.36 8.49
C LEU A 50 4.37 -21.26 9.73
N PHE A 51 4.14 -20.69 10.91
CA PHE A 51 4.05 -21.46 12.16
C PHE A 51 2.67 -22.06 12.43
N SER A 52 1.61 -21.47 11.89
CA SER A 52 0.23 -21.92 12.15
C SER A 52 -0.17 -23.16 11.35
N ILE A 53 0.49 -23.45 10.22
CA ILE A 53 0.11 -24.55 9.33
C ILE A 53 0.52 -25.94 9.89
N GLY A 54 1.31 -25.99 10.97
CA GLY A 54 1.70 -27.27 11.62
C GLY A 54 2.60 -28.16 10.77
N VAL A 55 3.23 -27.60 9.74
CA VAL A 55 4.15 -28.29 8.83
C VAL A 55 5.56 -27.75 9.04
N ASN A 56 6.55 -28.64 9.08
CA ASN A 56 7.94 -28.22 9.10
C ASN A 56 8.32 -27.61 7.76
N CYS A 57 8.56 -26.30 7.75
CA CYS A 57 8.99 -25.58 6.57
C CYS A 57 10.52 -25.49 6.50
N GLY A 58 11.07 -25.62 5.29
CA GLY A 58 12.51 -25.52 5.06
C GLY A 58 13.02 -24.07 5.09
N HIS A 59 14.35 -23.92 5.08
CA HIS A 59 15.03 -22.61 5.14
C HIS A 59 14.50 -21.58 4.12
N ASN A 60 14.22 -22.00 2.88
CA ASN A 60 13.72 -21.11 1.82
C ASN A 60 12.36 -20.50 2.17
N ALA A 61 11.48 -21.23 2.86
CA ALA A 61 10.19 -20.71 3.27
C ALA A 61 10.35 -19.63 4.36
N HIS A 62 11.25 -19.86 5.32
CA HIS A 62 11.60 -18.85 6.33
C HIS A 62 12.18 -17.60 5.70
N ALA A 63 13.14 -17.74 4.78
CA ALA A 63 13.76 -16.62 4.08
C ALA A 63 12.75 -15.82 3.24
N TYR A 64 11.84 -16.51 2.55
CA TYR A 64 10.77 -15.86 1.78
C TYR A 64 9.84 -15.03 2.66
N VAL A 65 9.39 -15.61 3.77
CA VAL A 65 8.49 -14.95 4.72
C VAL A 65 9.15 -13.73 5.35
N GLU A 66 10.42 -13.85 5.77
CA GLU A 66 11.18 -12.73 6.32
C GLU A 66 11.32 -11.59 5.31
N LYS A 67 11.66 -11.90 4.05
CA LYS A 67 11.75 -10.91 2.97
C LYS A 67 10.41 -10.21 2.73
N THR A 68 9.32 -10.98 2.72
CA THR A 68 7.96 -10.47 2.47
C THR A 68 7.52 -9.55 3.59
N ASP A 69 7.74 -9.94 4.84
CA ASP A 69 7.37 -9.13 6.00
C ASP A 69 8.24 -7.87 6.12
N ARG A 70 9.53 -7.95 5.78
CA ARG A 70 10.40 -6.77 5.68
C ARG A 70 9.89 -5.77 4.65
N ALA A 71 9.51 -6.25 3.46
CA ALA A 71 8.94 -5.38 2.42
C ALA A 71 7.61 -4.74 2.86
N ARG A 72 6.75 -5.50 3.56
CA ARG A 72 5.50 -4.99 4.14
C ARG A 72 5.75 -3.86 5.14
N ILE A 73 6.71 -4.03 6.04
CA ILE A 73 7.06 -3.01 7.05
C ILE A 73 7.60 -1.77 6.37
N LEU A 74 8.57 -1.90 5.46
CA LEU A 74 9.13 -0.77 4.71
C LEU A 74 8.05 0.04 3.98
N GLN A 75 7.09 -0.65 3.34
CA GLN A 75 5.98 0.01 2.66
C GLN A 75 5.04 0.73 3.64
N ALA A 76 4.81 0.17 4.83
CA ALA A 76 4.00 0.79 5.87
C ALA A 76 4.69 2.05 6.43
N GLU A 77 5.99 1.98 6.72
CA GLU A 77 6.81 3.12 7.15
C GLU A 77 6.82 4.23 6.10
N LYS A 78 7.00 3.88 4.83
CA LYS A 78 6.90 4.84 3.72
C LYS A 78 5.55 5.56 3.69
N ARG A 79 4.44 4.82 3.79
CA ARG A 79 3.09 5.41 3.83
C ARG A 79 2.88 6.27 5.07
N ALA A 80 3.40 5.85 6.22
CA ALA A 80 3.34 6.63 7.44
C ALA A 80 4.09 7.97 7.29
N ALA A 81 5.30 7.93 6.72
CA ALA A 81 6.09 9.11 6.42
C ALA A 81 5.39 10.04 5.41
N GLU A 82 4.79 9.51 4.35
CA GLU A 82 4.03 10.26 3.36
C GLU A 82 2.77 10.93 3.94
N SER A 83 2.13 10.29 4.93
CA SER A 83 0.94 10.81 5.62
C SER A 83 1.26 12.00 6.54
N THR A 84 2.53 12.17 6.94
CA THR A 84 2.95 13.31 7.75
C THR A 84 2.68 14.65 7.05
N ARG A 85 2.66 15.75 7.82
CA ARG A 85 2.53 17.10 7.24
C ARG A 85 3.66 17.38 6.25
N GLU A 86 4.90 17.03 6.60
CA GLU A 86 6.06 17.23 5.75
C GLU A 86 6.00 16.38 4.48
N GLY A 87 5.61 15.12 4.59
CA GLY A 87 5.39 14.24 3.44
C GLY A 87 4.36 14.81 2.47
N ARG A 88 3.22 15.29 2.99
CA ARG A 88 2.17 15.94 2.19
C ARG A 88 2.61 17.26 1.56
N LEU A 89 3.47 18.03 2.21
CA LEU A 89 4.03 19.27 1.64
C LEU A 89 5.02 18.95 0.52
N LYS A 90 5.96 18.02 0.74
CA LYS A 90 6.91 17.56 -0.29
C LYS A 90 6.19 17.03 -1.53
N LYS A 91 5.12 16.24 -1.34
CA LYS A 91 4.32 15.73 -2.46
C LYS A 91 3.65 16.84 -3.27
N ARG A 92 3.12 17.87 -2.59
CA ARG A 92 2.53 19.04 -3.28
C ARG A 92 3.60 19.83 -4.04
N GLN A 93 4.76 20.07 -3.44
CA GLN A 93 5.86 20.75 -4.11
C GLN A 93 6.29 20.00 -5.38
N HIS A 94 6.48 18.68 -5.27
CA HIS A 94 6.84 17.87 -6.43
C HIS A 94 5.81 17.93 -7.57
N GLN A 95 4.51 18.03 -7.24
CA GLN A 95 3.46 18.21 -8.26
C GLN A 95 3.53 19.59 -8.92
N ILE A 96 3.85 20.64 -8.16
CA ILE A 96 4.07 22.00 -8.69
C ILE A 96 5.28 21.99 -9.63
N ASP A 97 6.40 21.40 -9.21
CA ASP A 97 7.62 21.33 -10.02
C ASP A 97 7.38 20.58 -11.36
N ILE A 98 6.59 19.50 -11.32
CA ILE A 98 6.19 18.78 -12.55
C ILE A 98 5.31 19.67 -13.44
N LEU A 99 4.33 20.38 -12.87
CA LEU A 99 3.45 21.25 -13.62
C LEU A 99 4.24 22.40 -14.29
N GLU A 100 5.17 23.02 -13.56
CA GLU A 100 6.06 24.06 -14.10
C GLU A 100 6.91 23.54 -15.25
N LEU A 101 7.45 22.32 -15.14
CA LEU A 101 8.20 21.68 -16.23
C LEU A 101 7.33 21.45 -17.47
N VAL A 102 6.08 21.01 -17.28
CA VAL A 102 5.14 20.78 -18.39
C VAL A 102 4.75 22.11 -19.05
N MET A 103 4.40 23.13 -18.26
CA MET A 103 4.06 24.47 -18.77
C MET A 103 5.21 25.09 -19.54
N SER A 104 6.45 24.98 -19.04
CA SER A 104 7.63 25.47 -19.75
C SER A 104 7.86 24.73 -21.08
N ALA A 105 7.60 23.42 -21.13
CA ALA A 105 7.67 22.65 -22.37
C ALA A 105 6.57 23.02 -23.37
N GLU A 106 5.35 23.32 -22.90
CA GLU A 106 4.24 23.79 -23.72
C GLU A 106 4.46 25.21 -24.26
N GLU A 107 5.01 26.12 -23.45
CA GLU A 107 5.37 27.48 -23.87
C GLU A 107 6.47 27.48 -24.96
N LEU A 108 7.42 26.54 -24.89
CA LEU A 108 8.39 26.31 -25.96
C LEU A 108 7.75 25.75 -27.24
N LEU A 109 6.64 25.01 -27.13
CA LEU A 109 5.91 24.45 -28.27
C LEU A 109 5.01 25.48 -28.96
N TYR A 110 4.47 26.44 -28.20
CA TYR A 110 3.58 27.52 -28.67
C TYR A 110 4.23 28.92 -28.60
N GLY A 111 5.53 29.01 -28.90
CA GLY A 111 6.27 30.27 -28.86
C GLY A 111 5.71 31.37 -29.79
N PRO A 112 6.02 32.65 -29.54
CA PRO A 112 5.48 33.77 -30.31
C PRO A 112 5.89 33.66 -31.78
N GLY A 113 4.94 33.37 -32.67
CA GLY A 113 5.18 33.26 -34.11
C GLY A 113 4.39 32.19 -34.86
N ILE A 114 3.60 31.35 -34.19
CA ILE A 114 2.65 30.45 -34.87
C ILE A 114 1.36 31.21 -35.14
N ASP A 115 1.45 32.15 -36.07
CA ASP A 115 0.30 32.81 -36.69
C ASP A 115 -0.24 31.88 -37.80
N ASP A 116 -1.28 31.11 -37.49
CA ASP A 116 -2.05 30.31 -38.46
C ASP A 116 -3.11 31.17 -39.19
N SER A 117 -2.82 32.46 -39.44
CA SER A 117 -3.63 33.29 -40.32
C SER A 117 -3.40 32.90 -41.79
N MET A 118 -4.21 31.97 -42.28
CA MET A 118 -4.52 31.83 -43.72
C MET A 118 -5.68 32.74 -44.12
#